data_AF-E2Z9G6-F1
#
_entry.id   AF-E2Z9G6-F1
#
_cell.length_a   1.000
_cell.length_b   1.000
_cell.length_c   1.000
_cell.angle_alpha   90.00
_cell.angle_beta   90.00
_cell.angle_gamma   90.00
#
_symmetry.space_group_name_H-M   'P 1'
#
loop_
_entity.id
_entity.type
_entity.pdbx_description
1 polymer ?
#
loop_
_entity_poly.entity_id
_entity_poly.type
_entity_poly.pdbx_seq_one_letter_code
_entity_poly.pdbx_strand_id
1 'polypeptide(L)' 'MICKTCGVELRDGVRMCPICGTQQVEVPPKPRQTQPAKLVLTKQRIISLLFVLLFITVALWHIIVPQ' A
#
# COMPACT_ATOMS: atom_id res chain seq x y z
N MET A 1 0.44 26.66 13.29
CA MET A 1 -0.67 26.47 14.27
C MET A 1 -0.60 27.45 15.45
N ILE A 2 -1.71 27.84 16.08
CA ILE A 2 -1.69 28.71 17.29
C ILE A 2 -1.83 27.86 18.56
N CYS A 3 -1.01 28.13 19.59
CA CYS A 3 -1.11 27.38 20.85
C CYS A 3 -2.43 27.72 21.57
N LYS A 4 -3.24 26.71 21.90
CA LYS A 4 -4.53 26.90 22.59
C LYS A 4 -4.40 27.45 24.01
N THR A 5 -3.22 27.36 24.63
CA THR A 5 -2.99 27.76 26.02
C THR A 5 -2.44 29.18 26.13
N CYS A 6 -1.52 29.59 25.26
CA CYS A 6 -0.86 30.90 25.34
C CYS A 6 -1.13 31.81 24.14
N GLY A 7 -1.83 31.32 23.11
CA GLY A 7 -2.16 32.13 21.93
C GLY A 7 -0.98 32.50 21.04
N VAL A 8 0.21 31.94 21.28
CA VAL A 8 1.39 32.21 20.45
C VAL A 8 1.29 31.48 19.11
N GLU A 9 1.68 32.15 18.03
CA GLU A 9 1.84 31.52 16.72
C GLU A 9 3.03 30.56 16.76
N LEU A 10 2.76 29.30 16.47
CA LEU A 10 3.73 28.22 16.52
C LEU A 10 3.93 27.65 15.10
N ARG A 11 5.20 27.43 14.75
CA ARG A 11 5.58 26.86 13.46
C ARG A 11 5.07 25.42 13.37
N ASP A 12 4.62 25.02 12.18
CA ASP A 12 4.05 23.69 11.98
C ASP A 12 5.12 22.60 12.19
N GLY A 13 4.75 21.51 12.88
CA GLY A 13 5.68 20.44 13.26
C GLY A 13 6.33 20.57 14.65
N VAL A 14 6.03 21.63 15.42
CA VAL A 14 6.54 21.79 16.79
C VAL A 14 5.67 21.03 17.80
N ARG A 15 6.21 19.95 18.38
CA ARG A 15 5.49 19.09 19.33
C ARG A 15 5.23 19.72 20.71
N MET A 16 5.97 20.76 21.07
CA MET A 16 5.89 21.41 22.38
C MET A 16 6.03 22.92 22.23
N CYS A 17 5.09 23.68 22.77
CA CYS A 17 5.19 25.14 22.75
C CYS A 17 6.42 25.59 23.58
N PRO A 18 7.37 26.35 23.03
CA PRO A 18 8.56 26.80 23.74
C PRO A 18 8.25 27.84 24.83
N ILE A 19 7.05 28.42 24.82
CA ILE A 19 6.65 29.48 25.75
C ILE A 19 5.93 28.92 26.98
N CYS A 20 4.95 28.02 26.78
CA CYS A 20 4.13 27.49 27.87
C CYS A 20 4.44 26.02 28.21
N GLY A 21 5.28 25.34 27.43
CA GLY A 21 5.61 23.92 27.63
C GLY A 21 4.49 22.94 27.25
N THR A 22 3.31 23.43 26.83
CA THR A 22 2.20 22.56 26.44
C THR A 22 2.55 21.76 25.18
N GLN A 23 2.47 20.43 25.27
CA GLN A 23 2.60 19.55 24.12
C GLN A 23 1.46 19.77 23.13
N GLN A 24 1.80 20.17 21.91
CA GLN A 24 0.87 20.27 20.78
C GLN A 24 0.97 18.95 20.01
N VAL A 25 0.03 18.04 20.28
CA VAL A 25 -0.09 16.80 19.51
C VAL A 25 -0.78 17.13 18.20
N GLU A 26 -0.01 17.59 17.22
CA GLU A 26 -0.47 17.54 15.83
C GLU A 26 -0.53 16.06 15.44
N VAL A 27 -1.74 15.49 15.44
CA VAL A 27 -1.98 14.18 14.85
C VAL A 27 -1.78 14.38 13.34
N PRO A 28 -0.69 13.85 12.74
CA PRO A 28 -0.54 13.95 11.29
C PRO A 28 -1.78 13.32 10.65
N PRO A 29 -2.39 13.96 9.63
CA PRO A 29 -3.51 13.36 8.95
C PRO A 29 -3.07 12.00 8.44
N LYS A 30 -3.63 10.94 9.04
CA LYS A 30 -3.32 9.56 8.68
C LYS A 30 -3.51 9.44 7.17
N PRO A 31 -2.46 9.13 6.39
CA PRO A 31 -2.63 8.98 4.95
C PRO A 31 -3.69 7.90 4.77
N ARG A 32 -4.82 8.28 4.15
CA ARG A 32 -5.83 7.33 3.70
C ARG A 32 -5.16 6.46 2.66
N GLN A 33 -4.61 5.33 3.09
CA GLN A 33 -4.25 4.28 2.18
C GLN A 33 -5.57 3.74 1.62
N THR A 34 -5.99 4.25 0.48
CA THR A 34 -6.85 3.50 -0.43
C THR A 34 -6.03 2.29 -0.85
N GLN A 35 -6.09 1.21 -0.08
CA GLN A 35 -5.49 -0.05 -0.46
C GLN A 35 -6.41 -0.71 -1.49
N PRO A 36 -6.00 -0.88 -2.76
CA PRO A 36 -6.61 -1.86 -3.65
C PRO A 36 -6.13 -3.29 -3.25
N ALA A 37 -6.31 -3.67 -1.99
CA ALA A 37 -5.78 -4.92 -1.43
C ALA A 37 -6.75 -6.10 -1.52
N LYS A 38 -7.42 -6.28 -2.68
CA LYS A 38 -8.24 -7.48 -2.94
C LYS A 38 -8.40 -7.90 -4.41
N LEU A 39 -7.61 -7.38 -5.35
CA LEU A 39 -7.76 -7.76 -6.78
C LEU A 39 -6.54 -8.40 -7.44
N VAL A 40 -5.38 -8.45 -6.78
CA VAL A 40 -4.16 -9.02 -7.39
C VAL A 40 -3.94 -10.49 -7.02
N LEU A 41 -4.55 -10.99 -5.94
CA LEU A 41 -4.26 -12.35 -5.44
C LEU A 41 -4.93 -13.48 -6.25
N THR A 42 -5.98 -13.19 -7.02
CA THR A 42 -6.72 -14.23 -7.77
C THR A 42 -6.30 -14.31 -9.25
N LYS A 43 -5.94 -13.18 -9.87
CA LYS A 43 -5.71 -13.13 -11.33
C LYS A 43 -4.35 -13.74 -11.74
N GLN A 44 -3.31 -13.56 -10.91
CA GLN A 44 -1.96 -14.04 -11.22
C GLN A 44 -1.83 -15.58 -11.14
N ARG A 45 -2.58 -16.23 -10.25
CA ARG A 45 -2.61 -17.71 -10.14
C ARG A 45 -3.31 -18.38 -11.33
N ILE A 46 -4.42 -17.82 -11.81
CA ILE A 46 -5.15 -18.39 -12.95
C ILE A 46 -4.30 -18.33 -14.22
N ILE A 47 -3.64 -17.19 -14.47
CA ILE A 47 -2.76 -17.01 -15.63
C ILE A 47 -1.62 -18.05 -15.60
N SER A 48 -0.99 -18.23 -14.44
CA SER A 48 0.07 -19.24 -14.28
C SER A 48 -0.40 -20.67 -14.58
N LEU A 49 -1.61 -21.05 -14.13
CA LEU A 49 -2.15 -22.39 -14.37
C LEU A 49 -2.48 -22.62 -15.85
N LEU A 50 -3.03 -21.62 -16.54
CA LEU A 50 -3.34 -21.71 -17.97
C LEU A 50 -2.08 -21.89 -18.82
N PHE A 51 -1.01 -21.15 -18.52
CA PHE A 51 0.27 -21.34 -19.22
C PHE A 51 0.83 -22.74 -19.00
N VAL A 52 0.86 -23.24 -17.76
CA VAL A 52 1.36 -24.60 -17.47
C VAL A 52 0.56 -25.66 -18.21
N LEU A 53 -0.77 -25.57 -18.22
CA LEU A 53 -1.63 -26.51 -18.95
C LEU A 53 -1.36 -26.47 -20.47
N LEU A 54 -1.20 -25.28 -21.06
CA LEU A 54 -0.90 -25.13 -22.49
C LEU A 54 0.45 -25.77 -22.86
N PHE A 55 1.49 -25.57 -22.04
CA PHE A 55 2.79 -26.19 -22.28
C PHE A 55 2.73 -27.72 -22.21
N ILE A 56 1.99 -28.26 -21.24
CA ILE A 56 1.80 -29.72 -21.10
C ILE A 56 1.07 -30.29 -22.33
N THR A 57 0.00 -29.64 -22.80
CA THR A 57 -0.72 -30.13 -23.98
C THR A 57 0.13 -30.08 -25.24
N VAL A 58 0.88 -29.00 -25.48
CA VAL A 58 1.80 -28.90 -26.63
C VAL A 58 2.90 -29.96 -26.56
N ALA A 59 3.49 -30.18 -25.38
CA ALA A 59 4.51 -31.21 -25.21
C ALA A 59 3.95 -32.61 -25.48
N LEU A 60 2.78 -32.95 -24.92
CA LEU A 60 2.11 -34.23 -25.19
C LEU A 60 1.79 -34.39 -26.67
N TRP A 61 1.34 -33.32 -27.33
CA TRP A 61 1.01 -33.36 -28.75
C TRP A 61 2.25 -33.60 -29.62
N HIS A 62 3.35 -32.93 -29.32
CA HIS A 62 4.64 -33.12 -29.98
C HIS A 62 5.21 -34.54 -29.76
N ILE A 63 4.92 -35.18 -28.62
CA ILE A 63 5.34 -36.55 -28.34
C ILE A 63 4.46 -37.57 -29.09
N ILE A 64 3.15 -37.32 -29.19
CA ILE A 64 2.18 -38.26 -29.79
C ILE A 64 2.15 -38.15 -31.32
N VAL A 65 2.38 -36.95 -31.86
CA VAL A 65 2.54 -36.70 -33.30
C VAL A 65 4.01 -36.35 -33.54
N PRO A 66 4.91 -37.34 -33.46
CA PRO A 66 6.26 -37.16 -33.97
C PRO A 66 6.13 -37.12 -35.49
N GLN A 67 6.22 -35.90 -36.06
CA GLN A 67 6.76 -35.77 -37.42
C GLN A 67 8.15 -36.43 -37.47
#